data_AF-I4C7I3-F1
#
_entry.id   AF-I4C7I3-F1
#
_cell.length_a   1.000
_cell.length_b   1.000
_cell.length_c   1.000
_cell.angle_alpha   90.00
_cell.angle_beta   90.00
_cell.angle_gamma   90.00
#
_symmetry.space_group_name_H-M   'P 1'
#
loop_
_entity.id
_entity.type
_entity.pdbx_description
1 polymer ?
#
loop_
_entity_poly.entity_id
_entity_poly.type
_entity_poly.pdbx_seq_one_letter_code
_entity_poly.pdbx_strand_id
1 'polypeptide(L)'
;MDDIQKNRVRLTHWINHNNEHLTGYVEMAGNLEGMGLNEAAEDVRRAISLVKAANHEFERALTILGGSVSEHGHDHAHGGHGHSHDHGHHHHSPHSHDADVKSKK
;
A
#
# COMPACT_ATOMS: atom_id res chain seq x y z
N MET A 1 -0.90 -16.16 -24.06
CA MET A 1 -0.17 -16.89 -23.00
C MET A 1 -0.99 -18.11 -22.62
N ASP A 2 -0.33 -19.26 -22.52
CA ASP A 2 -0.94 -20.46 -21.94
C ASP A 2 -1.13 -20.30 -20.42
N ASP A 3 -1.84 -21.24 -19.80
CA ASP A 3 -2.16 -21.13 -18.38
C ASP A 3 -0.94 -21.35 -17.47
N ILE A 4 0.08 -22.07 -17.91
CA ILE A 4 1.34 -22.23 -17.16
C ILE A 4 2.07 -20.88 -17.10
N GLN A 5 2.17 -20.17 -18.23
CA GLN A 5 2.75 -18.84 -18.32
C GLN A 5 2.02 -17.82 -17.44
N LYS A 6 0.67 -17.82 -17.45
CA LYS A 6 -0.13 -16.94 -16.59
C LYS A 6 0.14 -17.20 -15.10
N ASN A 7 0.24 -18.47 -14.70
CA ASN A 7 0.51 -18.83 -13.30
C ASN A 7 1.94 -18.44 -12.88
N ARG A 8 2.93 -18.55 -13.76
CA ARG A 8 4.29 -18.05 -13.49
C ARG A 8 4.29 -16.55 -13.21
N VAL A 9 3.66 -15.75 -14.07
CA VAL A 9 3.55 -14.29 -13.88
C VAL A 9 2.89 -13.96 -12.54
N ARG A 10 1.81 -14.68 -12.19
CA ARG A 10 1.08 -14.48 -10.94
C ARG A 10 1.92 -14.82 -9.71
N LEU A 11 2.64 -15.95 -9.72
CA LEU A 11 3.54 -16.34 -8.62
C LEU A 11 4.65 -15.32 -8.43
N THR A 12 5.30 -14.87 -9.50
CA THR A 12 6.34 -13.82 -9.43
C THR A 12 5.78 -12.53 -8.84
N HIS A 13 4.59 -12.11 -9.28
CA HIS A 13 3.93 -10.92 -8.74
C HIS A 13 3.64 -11.03 -7.24
N TRP A 14 3.11 -12.17 -6.77
CA TRP A 14 2.82 -12.37 -5.36
C TRP A 14 4.07 -12.45 -4.49
N ILE A 15 5.14 -13.10 -4.95
CA ILE A 15 6.43 -13.12 -4.24
C ILE A 15 6.94 -11.69 -4.05
N ASN A 16 6.95 -10.90 -5.13
CA ASN A 16 7.41 -9.51 -5.08
C ASN A 16 6.55 -8.66 -4.13
N HIS A 17 5.23 -8.73 -4.29
CA HIS A 17 4.28 -7.99 -3.44
C HIS A 17 4.42 -8.33 -1.95
N ASN A 18 4.58 -9.62 -1.63
CA ASN A 18 4.81 -10.06 -0.27
C ASN A 18 6.12 -9.47 0.28
N ASN A 19 7.21 -9.52 -0.50
CA ASN A 19 8.50 -8.95 -0.10
C ASN A 19 8.44 -7.43 0.13
N GLU A 20 7.72 -6.69 -0.72
CA GLU A 20 7.49 -5.24 -0.54
C GLU A 20 6.79 -4.92 0.79
N HIS A 21 5.83 -5.75 1.20
CA HIS A 21 5.09 -5.55 2.44
C HIS A 21 5.84 -5.97 3.71
N LEU A 22 6.85 -6.83 3.61
CA LEU A 22 7.61 -7.29 4.80
C LEU A 22 8.24 -6.11 5.57
N THR A 23 8.73 -5.09 4.87
CA THR A 23 9.29 -3.88 5.52
C THR A 23 8.22 -3.15 6.34
N GLY A 24 7.02 -2.96 5.77
CA GLY A 24 5.92 -2.32 6.48
C GLY A 24 5.44 -3.12 7.69
N TYR A 25 5.52 -4.45 7.65
CA TYR A 25 5.19 -5.30 8.80
C TYR A 25 6.21 -5.15 9.94
N VAL A 26 7.50 -5.00 9.61
CA VAL A 26 8.55 -4.74 10.61
C VAL A 26 8.32 -3.39 11.29
N GLU A 27 8.04 -2.34 10.52
CA GLU A 27 7.72 -1.01 11.07
C GLU A 27 6.47 -1.05 11.94
N MET A 28 5.43 -1.74 11.50
CA MET A 28 4.20 -1.92 12.28
C MET A 28 4.45 -2.62 13.60
N ALA A 29 5.21 -3.71 13.61
CA ALA A 29 5.57 -4.42 14.83
C ALA A 29 6.36 -3.53 15.80
N GLY A 30 7.31 -2.75 15.29
CA GLY A 30 8.07 -1.79 16.09
C GLY A 30 7.20 -0.69 16.70
N ASN A 31 6.23 -0.16 15.94
CA ASN A 31 5.27 0.82 16.43
C ASN A 31 4.38 0.23 17.55
N LEU A 32 3.87 -0.99 17.35
CA LEU A 32 3.04 -1.69 18.34
C LEU A 32 3.80 -1.93 19.66
N GLU A 33 5.06 -2.35 19.56
CA GLU A 33 5.95 -2.53 20.72
C GLU A 33 6.22 -1.20 21.44
N GLY A 34 6.45 -0.12 20.69
CA GLY A 34 6.59 1.24 21.24
C GLY A 34 5.34 1.75 21.96
N MET A 35 4.16 1.23 21.62
CA MET A 35 2.89 1.51 22.31
C MET A 35 2.61 0.57 23.49
N GLY A 36 3.51 -0.37 23.80
CA GLY A 36 3.34 -1.38 24.85
C GLY A 36 2.41 -2.53 24.47
N LEU A 37 2.00 -2.63 23.19
CA LEU A 37 1.12 -3.69 22.66
C LEU A 37 1.95 -4.90 22.20
N ASN A 38 2.72 -5.47 23.13
CA ASN A 38 3.71 -6.51 22.83
C ASN A 38 3.11 -7.76 22.18
N GLU A 39 1.94 -8.21 22.62
CA GLU A 39 1.27 -9.38 22.03
C GLU A 39 0.92 -9.14 20.56
N ALA A 40 0.37 -7.96 20.22
CA ALA A 40 0.08 -7.60 18.84
C ALA A 40 1.35 -7.48 17.99
N ALA A 41 2.43 -6.93 18.55
CA ALA A 41 3.73 -6.87 17.87
C ALA A 41 4.27 -8.27 17.56
N GLU A 42 4.18 -9.19 18.52
CA GLU A 42 4.56 -10.59 18.33
C GLU A 42 3.71 -11.30 17.27
N ASP A 43 2.40 -11.03 17.22
CA ASP A 43 1.51 -11.57 16.19
C ASP A 43 1.92 -11.12 14.78
N VAL A 44 2.27 -9.84 14.61
CA VAL A 44 2.78 -9.31 13.34
C VAL A 44 4.13 -9.94 12.98
N ARG A 45 5.03 -10.14 13.95
CA ARG A 45 6.30 -10.85 13.73
C ARG A 45 6.10 -12.30 13.29
N ARG A 46 5.10 -12.99 13.82
CA ARG A 46 4.73 -14.33 13.36
C ARG A 46 4.16 -14.30 11.94
N ALA A 47 3.36 -13.30 11.60
CA ALA A 47 2.86 -13.11 10.23
C ALA A 47 4.00 -12.91 9.21
N ILE A 48 5.05 -12.15 9.55
CA ILE A 48 6.25 -12.00 8.72
C ILE A 48 6.87 -13.37 8.39
N SER A 49 7.04 -14.23 9.40
CA SER A 49 7.59 -15.59 9.22
C SER A 49 6.71 -16.45 8.33
N LEU A 50 5.39 -16.37 8.48
CA LEU A 50 4.42 -17.10 7.65
C LEU A 50 4.45 -16.64 6.19
N VAL A 51 4.54 -15.33 5.93
CA VAL A 51 4.65 -14.80 4.57
C VAL A 51 5.96 -15.21 3.91
N LYS A 52 7.07 -15.20 4.64
CA LYS A 52 8.36 -15.72 4.14
C LYS A 52 8.27 -17.20 3.79
N ALA A 53 7.62 -18.01 4.64
CA ALA A 53 7.40 -19.42 4.34
C ALA A 53 6.55 -19.61 3.09
N ALA A 54 5.47 -18.83 2.93
CA ALA A 54 4.63 -18.86 1.73
C ALA A 54 5.42 -18.48 0.46
N ASN A 55 6.31 -17.47 0.52
CA ASN A 55 7.18 -17.12 -0.60
C ASN A 55 8.10 -18.26 -0.99
N HIS A 56 8.67 -18.98 -0.02
CA HIS A 56 9.48 -20.17 -0.30
C HIS A 56 8.67 -21.30 -0.97
N GLU A 57 7.39 -21.48 -0.62
CA GLU A 57 6.48 -22.40 -1.35
C GLU A 57 6.26 -21.93 -2.80
N PHE A 58 6.03 -20.63 -3.01
CA PHE A 58 5.81 -20.06 -4.34
C PHE A 58 7.05 -20.16 -5.22
N GLU A 59 8.25 -19.95 -4.68
CA GLU A 59 9.51 -20.12 -5.41
C GLU A 59 9.71 -21.57 -5.89
N ARG A 60 9.36 -22.55 -5.06
CA ARG A 60 9.39 -23.96 -5.45
C ARG A 60 8.37 -24.26 -6.53
N ALA A 61 7.14 -23.74 -6.40
CA ALA A 61 6.12 -23.87 -7.44
C ALA A 61 6.58 -23.23 -8.77
N LEU A 62 7.20 -22.06 -8.72
CA LEU A 62 7.74 -21.38 -9.90
C LEU A 62 8.82 -22.22 -10.59
N THR A 63 9.71 -22.83 -9.81
CA THR A 63 10.75 -23.75 -10.30
C THR A 63 10.13 -24.96 -11.02
N ILE A 64 9.10 -25.58 -10.45
CA ILE A 64 8.38 -26.71 -11.05
C ILE A 64 7.72 -26.32 -12.38
N LEU A 65 7.18 -25.10 -12.47
CA LEU A 65 6.61 -24.55 -13.70
C LEU A 65 7.68 -24.11 -14.74
N GLY A 66 8.96 -24.39 -14.49
CA GLY A 66 10.08 -24.06 -15.37
C GLY A 66 10.43 -22.57 -15.38
N GLY A 67 10.11 -21.84 -14.31
CA GLY A 67 10.49 -20.44 -14.13
C GLY A 67 11.62 -20.22 -13.14
N SER A 68 12.43 -19.19 -13.37
CA SER A 68 13.35 -18.61 -12.40
C SER A 68 12.77 -17.31 -11.85
N VAL A 69 13.17 -16.91 -10.64
CA VAL A 69 12.73 -15.65 -9.98
C VAL A 69 13.35 -14.40 -10.62
N SER A 70 13.95 -14.53 -11.80
CA SER A 70 14.54 -13.42 -12.54
C SER A 70 14.20 -13.58 -14.00
N GLU A 71 13.05 -13.02 -14.39
CA GLU A 71 12.89 -12.36 -15.67
C GLU A 71 11.59 -11.55 -15.66
N HIS A 72 11.74 -10.27 -16.01
CA HIS A 72 10.72 -9.26 -16.30
C HIS A 72 10.09 -8.53 -15.11
N GLY A 73 10.78 -7.46 -14.69
CA GLY A 73 10.09 -6.21 -14.38
C GLY A 73 9.29 -5.78 -15.61
N HIS A 74 7.98 -6.00 -15.57
CA HIS A 74 7.08 -5.33 -16.48
C HIS A 74 6.54 -4.11 -15.75
N ASP A 75 7.14 -2.96 -16.08
CA ASP A 75 6.57 -1.64 -15.89
C ASP A 75 5.16 -1.64 -16.49
N HIS A 76 4.16 -1.96 -15.67
CA HIS A 76 2.79 -1.59 -15.96
C HIS A 76 2.65 -0.11 -15.61
N ALA A 77 3.23 0.73 -16.48
CA ALA A 77 2.82 2.12 -16.64
C ALA A 77 1.37 2.12 -17.15
N HIS A 78 0.43 1.90 -16.23
CA HIS A 78 -0.96 2.26 -16.48
C HIS A 78 -1.00 3.78 -16.54
N GLY A 79 -1.22 4.26 -17.75
CA GLY A 79 -1.20 5.67 -18.11
C GLY A 79 -1.97 6.54 -17.15
N GLY A 80 -1.40 7.71 -16.87
CA GLY A 80 -2.05 8.77 -16.13
C GLY A 80 -3.42 9.06 -16.72
N HIS A 81 -4.46 8.55 -16.07
CA HIS A 81 -5.80 9.10 -16.17
C HIS A 81 -5.85 10.24 -15.17
N GLY A 82 -5.45 11.42 -15.65
CA GLY A 82 -5.58 12.67 -14.92
C GLY A 82 -7.06 12.98 -14.68
N HIS A 83 -7.58 12.56 -13.54
CA HIS A 83 -8.83 13.11 -13.02
C HIS A 83 -8.51 14.40 -12.27
N SER A 84 -8.59 15.51 -13.00
CA SER A 84 -8.78 16.83 -12.41
C SER A 84 -10.13 16.84 -11.68
N HIS A 85 -10.09 16.70 -10.36
CA HIS A 85 -11.21 17.10 -9.51
C HIS A 85 -10.87 18.46 -8.92
N ASP A 86 -11.38 19.50 -9.57
CA ASP A 86 -11.47 20.86 -9.03
C ASP A 86 -12.47 20.83 -7.86
N HIS A 87 -11.96 20.99 -6.64
CA HIS A 87 -12.77 21.22 -5.44
C HIS A 87 -12.56 22.66 -4.96
N GLY A 88 -13.01 23.62 -5.76
CA GLY A 88 -13.18 25.01 -5.35
C GLY A 88 -14.55 25.26 -4.71
N HIS A 89 -14.88 24.58 -3.61
CA HIS A 89 -16.05 24.94 -2.79
C HIS A 89 -15.70 26.13 -1.88
N HIS A 90 -15.82 27.35 -2.40
CA HIS A 90 -15.94 28.54 -1.56
C HIS A 90 -17.38 29.06 -1.60
N HIS A 91 -18.11 28.77 -0.53
CA HIS A 91 -19.39 29.36 -0.21
C HIS A 91 -19.24 30.87 -0.04
N HIS A 92 -20.03 31.65 -0.78
CA HIS A 92 -20.18 33.09 -0.56
C HIS A 92 -21.66 33.47 -0.58
N SER A 93 -22.17 33.88 0.59
CA SER A 93 -23.22 34.90 0.84
C SER A 93 -23.95 34.62 2.17
N PRO A 94 -24.66 35.59 2.74
CA PRO A 94 -24.31 36.99 2.97
C PRO A 94 -24.69 37.42 4.40
N HIS A 95 -24.06 38.44 4.99
CA HIS A 95 -24.69 39.12 6.14
C HIS A 95 -24.38 40.62 6.13
N SER A 96 -25.44 41.38 5.84
CA SER A 96 -25.56 42.81 6.07
C SER A 96 -25.58 43.10 7.57
N HIS A 97 -24.84 44.12 8.02
CA HIS A 97 -25.16 44.85 9.24
C HIS A 97 -24.79 46.33 9.08
N ASP A 98 -25.83 47.15 9.05
CA ASP A 98 -25.84 48.59 9.29
C ASP A 98 -25.53 48.92 10.76
N ALA A 99 -25.22 50.21 10.98
CA ALA A 99 -25.08 50.94 12.26
C ALA A 99 -23.69 50.82 12.95
N ASP A 100 -23.12 51.84 13.59
CA ASP A 100 -23.65 53.11 14.08
C ASP A 100 -22.51 54.13 14.33
N VAL A 101 -22.93 55.36 14.55
CA VAL A 101 -22.18 56.59 14.78
C VAL A 101 -21.73 56.71 16.25
N LYS A 102 -20.44 57.04 16.50
CA LYS A 102 -19.88 57.95 17.55
C LYS A 102 -18.53 57.49 18.09
N SER A 103 -17.52 58.37 17.99
CA SER A 103 -16.60 58.68 19.11
C SER A 103 -15.83 59.96 18.77
N LYS A 104 -16.17 61.12 19.36
CA LYS A 104 -15.46 61.73 20.50
C LYS A 104 -13.95 61.81 20.32
N LYS A 105 -13.47 62.99 19.92
CA LYS A 105 -12.47 63.77 20.66
C LYS A 105 -12.59 65.24 20.30
#